data_AF-B8LV49-F1
#
_entry.id   AF-B8LV49-F1
#
_cell.length_a   1.000
_cell.length_b   1.000
_cell.length_c   1.000
_cell.angle_alpha   90.00
_cell.angle_beta   90.00
_cell.angle_gamma   90.00
#
_symmetry.space_group_name_H-M   'P 1'
#
loop_
_entity.id
_entity.type
_entity.pdbx_description
1 polymer ?
#
loop_
_entity_poly.entity_id
_entity_poly.type
_entity_poly.pdbx_seq_one_letter_code
_entity_poly.pdbx_strand_id
1 'polypeptide(L)'
;MEHHAKDRIDRILDRIHSLEEDLAVDDIIELRRISESSRVLDKFKVSRAEYWNWLDKIGDDTRGVEYDAQNARIVLKGGLGWMHEAAADVVRKVLYQIRDRLNATTGSRYFLTGSIDMLITPSCCSLPGDFDGSTKQADASPMEYEAKWPAVVLEIGISETTSNLYKDTE
;
A
#
# COMPACT_ATOMS: atom_id res chain seq x y z
N MET A 1 10.24 -9.67 21.77
CA MET A 1 10.51 -9.23 20.38
C MET A 1 10.03 -7.81 20.14
N GLU A 2 8.79 -7.45 20.53
CA GLU A 2 8.21 -6.12 20.32
C GLU A 2 9.03 -4.94 20.87
N HIS A 3 9.62 -5.05 22.06
CA HIS A 3 10.43 -3.97 22.65
C HIS A 3 11.63 -3.58 21.76
N HIS A 4 12.30 -4.57 21.16
CA HIS A 4 13.43 -4.33 20.26
C HIS A 4 12.97 -3.79 18.89
N ALA A 5 11.78 -4.17 18.43
CA ALA A 5 11.19 -3.63 17.21
C ALA A 5 10.85 -2.14 17.37
N LYS A 6 10.24 -1.78 18.50
CA LYS A 6 9.90 -0.39 18.83
C LYS A 6 11.15 0.49 18.93
N ASP A 7 12.15 0.07 19.70
CA ASP A 7 13.40 0.84 19.85
C ASP A 7 14.11 1.07 18.50
N ARG A 8 14.04 0.09 17.59
CA ARG A 8 14.63 0.21 16.26
C ARG A 8 13.84 1.18 15.38
N ILE A 9 12.51 1.11 15.41
CA ILE A 9 11.64 2.05 14.71
C ILE A 9 11.89 3.47 15.21
N ASP A 10 11.94 3.69 16.52
CA ASP A 10 12.13 5.01 17.10
C ASP A 10 13.48 5.60 16.66
N ARG A 11 14.56 4.80 16.61
CA ARG A 11 15.87 5.26 16.08
C ARG A 11 15.82 5.65 14.60
N ILE A 12 15.06 4.92 13.77
CA ILE A 12 14.88 5.28 12.35
C ILE A 12 14.10 6.58 12.26
N LEU A 13 13.00 6.71 13.01
CA LEU A 13 12.20 7.93 12.98
C LEU A 13 12.97 9.13 13.53
N ASP A 14 13.83 8.95 14.54
CA ASP A 14 14.64 10.02 15.13
C ASP A 14 15.64 10.63 14.14
N ARG A 15 16.16 9.85 13.19
CA ARG A 15 17.10 10.34 12.14
C ARG A 15 16.41 11.13 11.03
N ILE A 16 15.09 10.99 10.90
CA ILE A 16 14.30 11.68 9.87
C ILE A 16 13.79 12.99 10.47
N HIS A 17 14.21 14.14 9.93
CA HIS A 17 13.76 15.48 10.33
C HIS A 17 12.94 16.18 9.24
N SER A 18 13.05 15.71 8.01
CA SER A 18 12.32 16.19 6.84
C SER A 18 11.87 15.00 5.99
N LEU A 19 10.63 15.06 5.50
CA LEU A 19 10.13 14.08 4.52
C LEU A 19 11.00 14.09 3.27
N GLU A 20 11.27 15.28 2.73
CA GLU A 20 11.92 15.43 1.44
C GLU A 20 13.42 15.11 1.50
N GLU A 21 14.11 15.47 2.59
CA GLU A 21 15.56 15.35 2.68
C GLU A 21 16.03 14.04 3.32
N ASP A 22 15.28 13.52 4.30
CA ASP A 22 15.79 12.46 5.18
C ASP A 22 15.09 11.11 5.02
N LEU A 23 13.82 11.06 4.55
CA LEU A 23 13.10 9.80 4.41
C LEU A 23 13.38 9.14 3.04
N ALA A 24 14.32 8.21 3.01
CA ALA A 24 14.72 7.47 1.81
C ALA A 24 13.97 6.13 1.67
N VAL A 25 14.07 5.53 0.48
CA VAL A 25 13.48 4.20 0.18
C VAL A 25 13.95 3.11 1.15
N ASP A 26 15.22 3.15 1.56
CA ASP A 26 15.78 2.17 2.50
C ASP A 26 15.14 2.28 3.90
N ASP A 27 14.80 3.49 4.35
CA ASP A 27 14.07 3.71 5.59
C ASP A 27 12.67 3.10 5.51
N ILE A 28 11.98 3.27 4.38
CA ILE A 28 10.66 2.69 4.14
C ILE A 28 10.74 1.17 4.18
N ILE A 29 11.69 0.58 3.46
CA ILE A 29 11.89 -0.88 3.43
C ILE A 29 12.20 -1.40 4.83
N GLU A 30 13.08 -0.72 5.58
CA GLU A 30 13.44 -1.11 6.93
C GLU A 30 12.25 -1.03 7.89
N LEU A 31 11.52 0.09 7.89
CA LEU A 31 10.32 0.30 8.72
C LEU A 31 9.25 -0.75 8.43
N ARG A 32 9.00 -1.04 7.15
CA ARG A 32 8.04 -2.08 6.73
C ARG A 32 8.50 -3.47 7.14
N ARG A 33 9.79 -3.78 7.05
CA ARG A 33 10.32 -5.08 7.47
C ARG A 33 10.20 -5.33 8.98
N ILE A 34 10.27 -4.28 9.80
CA ILE A 34 10.18 -4.41 11.26
C ILE A 34 8.74 -4.55 11.74
N SER A 35 7.77 -4.01 10.99
CA SER A 35 6.36 -3.96 11.38
C SER A 35 5.49 -4.85 10.50
N GLU A 36 4.83 -5.84 11.09
CA GLU A 36 3.85 -6.68 10.39
C GLU A 36 2.52 -5.93 10.16
N SER A 37 2.19 -4.96 11.02
CA SER A 37 1.01 -4.11 10.88
C SER A 37 1.33 -2.81 10.14
N SER A 38 0.30 -2.21 9.54
CA SER A 38 0.38 -0.85 9.01
C SER A 38 0.77 0.15 10.10
N ARG A 39 1.54 1.16 9.72
CA ARG A 39 2.05 2.18 10.63
C ARG A 39 1.83 3.57 10.04
N VAL A 40 1.36 4.47 10.89
CA VAL A 40 1.20 5.88 10.56
C VAL A 40 2.49 6.61 10.87
N LEU A 41 3.00 7.39 9.92
CA LEU A 41 4.07 8.36 10.15
C LEU A 41 3.42 9.71 10.46
N ASP A 42 3.22 10.00 11.75
CA ASP A 42 2.58 11.24 12.23
C ASP A 42 3.57 12.34 12.64
N LYS A 43 4.89 12.07 12.53
CA LYS A 43 5.97 12.99 12.92
C LYS A 43 5.90 14.32 12.17
N PHE A 44 5.44 14.31 10.92
CA PHE A 44 5.26 15.50 10.10
C PHE A 44 3.84 15.55 9.56
N LYS A 45 3.27 16.75 9.51
CA LYS A 45 2.07 16.99 8.71
C LYS A 45 2.51 17.18 7.27
N VAL A 46 2.06 16.29 6.41
CA VAL A 46 2.45 16.23 5.01
C VAL A 46 1.26 16.68 4.19
N SER A 47 1.41 17.72 3.39
CA SER A 47 0.42 18.10 2.40
C SER A 47 0.43 17.12 1.22
N ARG A 48 -0.66 17.11 0.45
CA ARG A 48 -0.76 16.26 -0.74
C ARG A 48 0.36 16.54 -1.75
N ALA A 49 0.75 17.80 -1.92
CA ALA A 49 1.81 18.17 -2.86
C ALA A 49 3.18 17.65 -2.41
N GLU A 50 3.51 17.81 -1.12
CA GLU A 50 4.75 17.28 -0.54
C GLU A 50 4.81 15.75 -0.66
N TYR A 51 3.69 15.06 -0.42
CA TYR A 51 3.59 13.61 -0.61
C TYR A 51 3.94 13.19 -2.05
N TRP A 52 3.33 13.82 -3.06
CA TRP A 52 3.58 13.45 -4.46
C TRP A 52 4.99 13.81 -4.91
N ASN A 53 5.52 14.97 -4.48
CA ASN A 53 6.91 15.35 -4.78
C ASN A 53 7.90 14.36 -4.16
N TRP A 54 7.66 13.94 -2.92
CA TRP A 54 8.49 12.95 -2.25
C TRP A 54 8.38 11.57 -2.91
N LEU A 55 7.17 11.13 -3.27
CA LEU A 55 6.95 9.84 -3.95
C LEU A 55 7.65 9.79 -5.32
N ASP A 56 7.60 10.88 -6.09
CA ASP A 56 8.31 11.01 -7.37
C ASP A 56 9.83 10.95 -7.18
N LYS A 57 10.35 11.55 -6.10
CA LYS A 57 11.79 11.56 -5.78
C LYS A 57 12.33 10.18 -5.38
N ILE A 58 11.59 9.42 -4.57
CA ILE A 58 12.04 8.12 -4.05
C ILE A 58 11.83 6.97 -5.05
N GLY A 59 10.99 7.17 -6.06
CA GLY A 59 10.83 6.28 -7.21
C GLY A 59 9.92 5.07 -6.99
N ASP A 60 9.71 4.33 -8.10
CA ASP A 60 8.69 3.28 -8.27
C ASP A 60 8.86 2.03 -7.39
N ASP A 61 9.97 1.89 -6.67
CA ASP A 61 10.18 0.75 -5.76
C ASP A 61 9.50 0.93 -4.39
N THR A 62 8.81 2.05 -4.17
CA THR A 62 8.14 2.37 -2.91
C THR A 62 6.72 1.82 -2.84
N ARG A 63 6.64 0.51 -2.60
CA ARG A 63 5.36 -0.17 -2.33
C ARG A 63 4.94 -0.01 -0.88
N GLY A 64 3.64 -0.18 -0.64
CA GLY A 64 3.03 -0.14 0.67
C GLY A 64 3.11 1.24 1.30
N VAL A 65 3.05 2.29 0.48
CA VAL A 65 3.01 3.67 0.94
C VAL A 65 1.68 4.28 0.51
N GLU A 66 0.97 4.85 1.47
CA GLU A 66 -0.35 5.44 1.29
C GLU A 66 -0.39 6.83 1.91
N TYR A 67 -1.35 7.64 1.47
CA TYR A 67 -1.55 8.99 2.00
C TYR A 67 -2.97 9.16 2.53
N ASP A 68 -3.07 9.62 3.76
CA ASP A 68 -4.33 9.99 4.42
C ASP A 68 -4.43 11.51 4.44
N ALA A 69 -5.18 12.05 3.47
CA ALA A 69 -5.36 13.48 3.27
C ALA A 69 -6.15 14.14 4.39
N GLN A 70 -7.09 13.43 4.99
CA GLN A 70 -7.94 13.95 6.06
C GLN A 70 -7.10 14.26 7.31
N ASN A 71 -6.03 13.50 7.52
CA ASN A 71 -5.14 13.69 8.65
C ASN A 71 -3.75 14.25 8.26
N ALA A 72 -3.52 14.51 6.97
CA ALA A 72 -2.28 15.00 6.39
C ALA A 72 -1.06 14.17 6.82
N ARG A 73 -1.10 12.85 6.58
CA ARG A 73 -0.10 11.90 7.08
C ARG A 73 0.16 10.75 6.10
N ILE A 74 1.35 10.17 6.21
CA ILE A 74 1.76 9.00 5.45
C ILE A 74 1.43 7.73 6.24
N VAL A 75 0.95 6.71 5.54
CA VAL A 75 0.71 5.38 6.09
C VAL A 75 1.58 4.37 5.36
N LEU A 76 2.41 3.64 6.11
CA LEU A 76 3.20 2.53 5.60
C LEU A 76 2.45 1.23 5.87
N LYS A 77 2.07 0.47 4.83
CA LYS A 77 1.58 -0.91 4.98
C LYS A 77 2.70 -1.75 5.57
N GLY A 78 2.33 -2.66 6.48
CA GLY A 78 3.27 -3.61 7.07
C GLY A 78 4.06 -4.40 6.01
N GLY A 79 5.17 -4.99 6.43
CA GLY A 79 5.91 -5.94 5.63
C GLY A 79 5.04 -7.15 5.29
N LEU A 80 5.22 -7.69 4.08
CA LEU A 80 4.51 -8.90 3.69
C LEU A 80 5.10 -10.07 4.51
N GLY A 81 4.33 -10.57 5.48
CA GLY A 81 4.68 -11.80 6.18
C GLY A 81 4.54 -13.00 5.25
N TRP A 82 5.20 -14.12 5.56
CA TRP A 82 5.17 -15.33 4.73
C TRP A 82 3.74 -15.85 4.46
N MET A 83 2.81 -15.67 5.41
CA MET A 83 1.40 -16.03 5.22
C MET A 83 0.71 -15.10 4.22
N HIS A 84 1.02 -13.79 4.26
CA HIS A 84 0.48 -12.80 3.32
C HIS A 84 0.97 -13.14 1.91
N GLU A 85 2.27 -13.40 1.75
CA GLU A 85 2.86 -13.78 0.47
C GLU A 85 2.26 -15.07 -0.09
N ALA A 86 2.06 -16.09 0.76
CA ALA A 86 1.43 -17.33 0.33
C ALA A 86 -0.04 -17.13 -0.10
N ALA A 87 -0.81 -16.33 0.64
CA ALA A 87 -2.18 -15.99 0.27
C ALA A 87 -2.23 -15.15 -1.00
N ALA A 88 -1.34 -14.16 -1.12
CA ALA A 88 -1.14 -13.31 -2.28
C ALA A 88 -0.87 -14.11 -3.55
N ASP A 89 -0.02 -15.14 -3.47
CA ASP A 89 0.27 -16.02 -4.59
C ASP A 89 -0.95 -16.82 -5.09
N VAL A 90 -1.80 -17.28 -4.16
CA VAL A 90 -3.05 -17.98 -4.52
C VAL A 90 -4.03 -17.00 -5.16
N VAL A 91 -4.24 -15.84 -4.52
CA VAL A 91 -5.13 -14.79 -5.01
C VAL A 91 -4.71 -14.30 -6.40
N ARG A 92 -3.41 -14.10 -6.63
CA ARG A 92 -2.88 -13.62 -7.92
C ARG A 92 -3.31 -14.53 -9.07
N LYS A 93 -3.31 -15.85 -8.88
CA LYS A 93 -3.78 -16.81 -9.90
C LYS A 93 -5.26 -16.63 -10.23
N VAL A 94 -6.10 -16.41 -9.22
CA VAL A 94 -7.52 -16.13 -9.41
C VAL A 94 -7.72 -14.80 -10.15
N LEU A 95 -6.94 -13.77 -9.80
CA LEU A 95 -7.04 -12.47 -10.44
C LEU A 95 -6.64 -12.48 -11.91
N TYR A 96 -5.64 -13.28 -12.31
CA TYR A 96 -5.34 -13.49 -13.72
C TYR A 96 -6.54 -14.05 -14.48
N GLN A 97 -7.25 -15.02 -13.90
CA GLN A 97 -8.47 -15.57 -14.51
C GLN A 97 -9.60 -14.54 -14.59
N ILE A 98 -9.76 -13.70 -13.57
CA ILE A 98 -10.74 -12.61 -13.58
C ILE A 98 -10.40 -11.59 -14.67
N ARG A 99 -9.15 -11.14 -14.75
CA ARG A 99 -8.66 -10.23 -15.80
C ARG A 99 -8.94 -10.81 -17.19
N ASP A 100 -8.60 -12.07 -17.42
CA ASP A 100 -8.79 -12.69 -18.74
C ASP A 100 -10.27 -12.80 -19.13
N ARG A 101 -11.14 -13.06 -18.15
CA ARG A 101 -12.60 -13.04 -18.37
C ARG A 101 -13.13 -11.64 -18.62
N LEU A 102 -12.66 -10.63 -17.88
CA LEU A 102 -13.01 -9.23 -18.13
C LEU A 102 -12.61 -8.81 -19.54
N ASN A 103 -11.37 -9.10 -19.95
CA ASN A 103 -10.88 -8.87 -21.31
C ASN A 103 -11.79 -9.50 -22.37
N ALA A 104 -12.10 -10.79 -22.21
CA ALA A 104 -12.92 -11.52 -23.17
C ALA A 104 -14.37 -11.03 -23.23
N THR A 105 -14.93 -10.61 -22.10
CA THR A 105 -16.35 -10.24 -21.99
C THR A 105 -16.61 -8.81 -22.46
N THR A 106 -15.74 -7.86 -22.12
CA THR A 106 -15.95 -6.45 -22.48
C THR A 106 -15.25 -6.06 -23.78
N GLY A 107 -14.27 -6.83 -24.24
CA GLY A 107 -13.39 -6.46 -25.35
C GLY A 107 -12.36 -5.39 -24.99
N SER A 108 -12.32 -4.94 -23.73
CA SER A 108 -11.36 -3.96 -23.24
C SER A 108 -10.07 -4.62 -22.76
N ARG A 109 -9.00 -3.83 -22.65
CA ARG A 109 -7.74 -4.29 -22.06
C ARG A 109 -7.71 -4.02 -20.56
N TYR A 110 -7.65 -5.08 -19.77
CA TYR A 110 -7.38 -5.06 -18.34
C TYR A 110 -5.97 -5.56 -18.04
N PHE A 111 -5.34 -4.92 -17.07
CA PHE A 111 -4.05 -5.31 -16.50
C PHE A 111 -4.20 -5.45 -14.98
N LEU A 112 -3.27 -6.15 -14.34
CA LEU A 112 -3.25 -6.23 -12.88
C LEU A 112 -2.42 -5.06 -12.34
N THR A 113 -2.82 -4.55 -11.19
CA THR A 113 -2.14 -3.52 -10.41
C THR A 113 -2.13 -3.92 -8.94
N GLY A 114 -1.42 -3.17 -8.10
CA GLY A 114 -1.35 -3.38 -6.66
C GLY A 114 0.06 -3.69 -6.15
N SER A 115 0.20 -3.89 -4.85
CA SER A 115 1.49 -4.09 -4.19
C SER A 115 2.15 -5.45 -4.52
N ILE A 116 1.33 -6.48 -4.79
CA ILE A 116 1.78 -7.85 -5.07
C ILE A 116 2.21 -8.02 -6.54
N ASP A 117 1.67 -7.24 -7.48
CA ASP A 117 2.03 -7.37 -8.89
C ASP A 117 3.36 -6.63 -9.16
N MET A 118 4.46 -7.37 -9.14
CA MET A 118 5.80 -6.80 -9.26
C MET A 118 6.14 -6.31 -10.67
N LEU A 119 5.28 -6.56 -11.65
CA LEU A 119 5.56 -6.37 -13.07
C LEU A 119 5.10 -5.01 -13.61
N ILE A 120 4.31 -4.27 -12.85
CA ILE A 120 3.73 -2.99 -13.26
C ILE A 120 3.95 -2.00 -12.11
N THR A 121 4.28 -0.75 -12.46
CA THR A 121 4.48 0.34 -11.50
C THR A 121 3.37 0.35 -10.44
N PRO A 122 3.69 0.44 -9.14
CA PRO A 122 2.70 0.48 -8.08
C PRO A 122 1.68 1.60 -8.33
N SER A 123 0.46 1.22 -8.74
CA SER A 123 -0.60 2.17 -9.01
C SER A 123 -1.34 2.49 -7.73
N CYS A 124 -1.10 3.68 -7.19
CA CYS A 124 -1.90 4.22 -6.09
C CYS A 124 -3.23 4.74 -6.64
N CYS A 125 -4.33 4.30 -6.05
CA CYS A 125 -5.65 4.82 -6.36
C CYS A 125 -5.90 6.03 -5.45
N SER A 126 -6.19 7.20 -6.04
CA SER A 126 -6.78 8.29 -5.25
C SER A 126 -8.14 7.83 -4.68
N LEU A 127 -8.67 8.43 -3.63
CA LEU A 127 -10.03 8.11 -3.18
C LEU A 127 -10.97 9.28 -3.50
N PRO A 128 -12.24 9.02 -3.86
CA PRO A 128 -13.25 10.07 -3.99
C PRO A 128 -14.04 10.30 -2.68
N GLY A 129 -14.90 11.32 -2.66
CA GLY A 129 -15.88 11.55 -1.59
C GLY A 129 -15.23 12.02 -0.28
N ASP A 130 -15.64 11.41 0.85
CA ASP A 130 -15.14 11.78 2.19
C ASP A 130 -13.63 11.55 2.35
N PHE A 131 -13.04 10.74 1.47
CA PHE A 131 -11.62 10.45 1.44
C PHE A 131 -10.89 11.18 0.32
N ASP A 132 -11.48 12.23 -0.26
CA ASP A 132 -10.86 12.97 -1.37
C ASP A 132 -9.43 13.41 -1.05
N GLY A 133 -8.55 13.21 -2.03
CA GLY A 133 -7.12 13.48 -1.93
C GLY A 133 -6.28 12.42 -1.24
N SER A 134 -6.89 11.44 -0.55
CA SER A 134 -6.18 10.28 -0.01
C SER A 134 -5.76 9.33 -1.13
N THR A 135 -4.71 8.55 -0.89
CA THR A 135 -4.27 7.49 -1.80
C THR A 135 -4.21 6.16 -1.06
N LYS A 136 -4.65 5.11 -1.74
CA LYS A 136 -4.57 3.72 -1.25
C LYS A 136 -3.90 2.83 -2.27
N GLN A 137 -3.24 1.80 -1.78
CA GLN A 137 -2.64 0.79 -2.62
C GLN A 137 -3.24 -0.57 -2.29
N ALA A 138 -4.05 -1.05 -3.23
CA ALA A 138 -4.57 -2.40 -3.22
C ALA A 138 -3.44 -3.42 -3.14
N ASP A 139 -3.66 -4.52 -2.43
CA ASP A 139 -2.78 -5.68 -2.54
C ASP A 139 -2.77 -6.20 -3.98
N ALA A 140 -3.96 -6.30 -4.59
CA ALA A 140 -4.08 -6.54 -6.02
C ALA A 140 -5.42 -6.05 -6.60
N SER A 141 -5.43 -5.65 -7.87
CA SER A 141 -6.64 -5.21 -8.57
C SER A 141 -6.54 -5.34 -10.10
N PRO A 142 -7.58 -5.81 -10.80
CA PRO A 142 -7.70 -5.63 -12.24
C PRO A 142 -8.18 -4.21 -12.56
N MET A 143 -7.49 -3.54 -13.48
CA MET A 143 -7.80 -2.19 -13.92
C MET A 143 -7.87 -2.14 -15.45
N GLU A 144 -8.92 -1.52 -15.97
CA GLU A 144 -9.03 -1.26 -17.40
C GLU A 144 -8.02 -0.18 -17.81
N TYR A 145 -7.47 -0.31 -19.02
CA TYR A 145 -6.57 0.68 -19.60
C TYR A 145 -7.19 2.08 -19.58
N GLU A 146 -6.45 3.07 -19.08
CA GLU A 146 -6.88 4.47 -18.90
C GLU A 146 -8.06 4.69 -17.96
N ALA A 147 -8.59 3.65 -17.29
CA ALA A 147 -9.57 3.86 -16.25
C ALA A 147 -8.97 4.66 -15.10
N LYS A 148 -9.82 5.42 -14.41
CA LYS A 148 -9.42 6.12 -13.18
C LYS A 148 -9.33 5.16 -11.99
N TRP A 149 -10.13 4.10 -12.02
CA TRP A 149 -10.36 3.20 -10.89
C TRP A 149 -10.27 1.74 -11.31
N PRO A 150 -9.80 0.86 -10.40
CA PRO A 150 -9.84 -0.57 -10.63
C PRO A 150 -11.30 -1.08 -10.68
N ALA A 151 -11.53 -2.13 -11.44
CA ALA A 151 -12.84 -2.78 -11.51
C ALA A 151 -13.12 -3.64 -10.27
N VAL A 152 -12.06 -4.20 -9.68
CA VAL A 152 -12.11 -4.98 -8.43
C VAL A 152 -10.90 -4.61 -7.59
N VAL A 153 -11.09 -4.44 -6.28
CA VAL A 153 -10.00 -4.27 -5.31
C VAL A 153 -9.98 -5.50 -4.42
N LEU A 154 -8.78 -6.02 -4.16
CA LEU A 154 -8.57 -7.10 -3.21
C LEU A 154 -7.49 -6.69 -2.21
N GLU A 155 -7.82 -6.88 -0.93
CA GLU A 155 -6.93 -6.72 0.21
C GLU A 155 -6.86 -8.04 0.97
N ILE A 156 -5.66 -8.41 1.42
CA ILE A 156 -5.43 -9.62 2.22
C ILE A 156 -5.21 -9.18 3.66
N GLY A 157 -6.26 -9.32 4.47
CA GLY A 157 -6.15 -9.18 5.91
C GLY A 157 -5.59 -10.44 6.55
N ILE A 158 -4.57 -10.30 7.40
CA ILE A 158 -4.15 -11.37 8.32
C ILE A 158 -4.77 -11.08 9.67
N SER A 159 -5.66 -11.96 10.08
CA SER A 159 -6.25 -11.93 11.40
C SER A 159 -5.41 -12.81 12.33
N GLU A 160 -4.70 -12.21 13.30
CA GLU A 160 -3.97 -12.99 14.33
C GLU A 160 -4.90 -13.91 15.14
N THR A 161 -6.18 -13.54 15.23
CA THR A 161 -7.27 -14.31 15.83
C THR A 161 -8.51 -14.15 14.96
N THR A 162 -9.35 -15.17 14.79
CA THR A 162 -10.60 -15.08 13.99
C THR A 162 -11.59 -14.02 14.49
N SER A 163 -11.39 -13.49 15.70
CA SER A 163 -12.15 -12.39 16.31
C SER A 163 -11.96 -11.02 15.64
N ASN A 164 -10.84 -10.75 14.96
CA ASN A 164 -10.61 -9.46 14.29
C ASN A 164 -11.29 -9.36 12.91
N LEU A 165 -11.60 -10.49 12.26
CA LEU A 165 -12.30 -10.51 10.97
C LEU A 165 -13.66 -9.78 11.00
N TYR A 166 -14.35 -9.76 12.15
CA TYR A 166 -15.63 -9.05 12.29
C TYR A 166 -15.46 -7.54 12.48
N LYS A 167 -14.29 -7.08 12.92
CA LYS A 167 -13.98 -5.65 13.10
C LYS A 167 -13.37 -5.03 11.86
N ASP A 168 -12.66 -5.82 11.04
CA ASP A 168 -12.07 -5.36 9.78
C ASP A 168 -13.11 -5.12 8.67
N THR A 169 -14.36 -5.57 8.86
CA THR A 169 -15.47 -5.35 7.92
C THR A 169 -16.34 -4.12 8.24
N GLU A 170 -16.12 -3.45 9.38
CA GLU A 170 -16.81 -2.22 9.79
C GLU A 170 -15.99 -0.97 9.41
#